data_AF-A0A534XZ66-F1
#
_entry.id   AF-A0A534XZ66-F1
#
_cell.length_a   1.000
_cell.length_b   1.000
_cell.length_c   1.000
_cell.angle_alpha   90.00
_cell.angle_beta   90.00
_cell.angle_gamma   90.00
#
_symmetry.space_group_name_H-M   'P 1'
#
loop_
_entity.id
_entity.type
_entity.pdbx_description
1 polymer ?
#
loop_
_entity_poly.entity_id
_entity_poly.type
_entity_poly.pdbx_seq_one_letter_code
_entity_poly.pdbx_strand_id
1 'polypeptide(L)'
;MKARILGFFASILAATACSHSSEKPTAKVDDSGLSRLNEDQMQPVDDARVEEGRARDALARARANEADAKARLDVAGTERSVADAQLKRSQAERDLLKKEYASRDQMAKVDEDIRASQQRIQAADLKRQYLERMLQVAQAENRLAQSHLKTAEAMTEQAKLRAMRTANVPQAESANAGEVDSRVAQLQSSEAQERKRAADLRASAVDLYNKWQETDSRVRLLARPESLPVPAPTEQR
;
A
#
# COMPACT_ATOMS: atom_id res chain seq x y z
N MET A 1 -21.33 -45.57 24.19
CA MET A 1 -21.62 -44.65 25.30
C MET A 1 -21.23 -43.24 24.85
N LYS A 2 -22.20 -42.33 24.75
CA LYS A 2 -22.02 -40.95 24.25
C LYS A 2 -21.89 -40.01 25.45
N ALA A 3 -20.74 -39.39 25.66
CA ALA A 3 -20.56 -38.35 26.68
C ALA A 3 -20.82 -36.97 26.04
N ARG A 4 -21.90 -36.32 26.47
CA ARG A 4 -22.21 -34.92 26.20
C ARG A 4 -21.47 -34.07 27.22
N ILE A 5 -20.59 -33.18 26.76
CA ILE A 5 -19.97 -32.14 27.60
C ILE A 5 -20.67 -30.82 27.25
N LEU A 6 -21.56 -30.37 28.13
CA LEU A 6 -22.07 -29.01 28.15
C LEU A 6 -21.02 -28.13 28.84
N GLY A 7 -20.36 -27.26 28.08
CA GLY A 7 -19.50 -26.20 28.61
C GLY A 7 -20.25 -24.87 28.60
N PHE A 8 -20.62 -24.39 29.80
CA PHE A 8 -21.07 -23.02 30.07
C PHE A 8 -19.92 -22.04 29.74
N PHE A 9 -20.08 -21.22 28.70
CA PHE A 9 -19.23 -20.04 28.49
C PHE A 9 -20.03 -18.79 28.85
N ALA A 10 -19.61 -18.16 29.95
CA ALA A 10 -20.09 -16.88 30.43
C ALA A 10 -19.65 -15.77 29.46
N SER A 11 -20.60 -15.19 28.74
CA SER A 11 -20.37 -14.00 27.92
C SER A 11 -20.27 -12.76 28.81
N ILE A 12 -19.03 -12.33 29.07
CA ILE A 12 -18.74 -11.02 29.66
C ILE A 12 -19.08 -9.96 28.60
N LEU A 13 -20.14 -9.18 28.86
CA LEU A 13 -20.46 -7.96 28.13
C LEU A 13 -19.34 -6.93 28.38
N ALA A 14 -18.35 -6.89 27.50
CA ALA A 14 -17.43 -5.77 27.41
C ALA A 14 -18.18 -4.59 26.78
N ALA A 15 -18.69 -3.70 27.63
CA ALA A 15 -19.18 -2.40 27.22
C ALA A 15 -18.00 -1.59 26.68
N THR A 16 -17.78 -1.67 25.37
CA THR A 16 -16.94 -0.72 24.63
C THR A 16 -17.62 0.64 24.71
N ALA A 17 -17.23 1.41 25.73
CA ALA A 17 -17.52 2.83 25.80
C ALA A 17 -16.85 3.49 24.59
N CYS A 18 -17.66 3.76 23.56
CA CYS A 18 -17.29 4.64 22.47
C CYS A 18 -17.05 6.04 23.05
N SER A 19 -15.82 6.31 23.47
CA SER A 19 -15.32 7.64 23.73
C SER A 19 -15.38 8.42 22.42
N HIS A 20 -16.55 9.00 22.13
CA HIS A 20 -16.67 10.09 21.17
C HIS A 20 -15.88 11.25 21.76
N SER A 21 -14.58 11.29 21.47
CA SER A 21 -13.78 12.47 21.71
C SER A 21 -14.41 13.57 20.88
N SER A 22 -15.17 14.44 21.55
CA SER A 22 -15.51 15.75 21.04
C SER A 22 -14.21 16.39 20.61
N GLU A 23 -13.92 16.36 19.31
CA GLU A 23 -12.83 17.09 18.70
C GLU A 23 -13.14 18.56 18.97
N LYS A 24 -12.58 19.09 20.06
CA LYS A 24 -12.61 20.53 20.30
C LYS A 24 -12.09 21.19 19.03
N PRO A 25 -12.82 22.18 18.46
CA PRO A 25 -12.36 22.87 17.28
C PRO A 25 -10.96 23.39 17.56
N THR A 26 -9.99 22.90 16.80
CA THR A 26 -8.59 23.25 16.97
C THR A 26 -8.45 24.76 16.88
N ALA A 27 -7.86 25.37 17.92
CA ALA A 27 -7.56 26.79 17.92
C ALA A 27 -6.71 27.11 16.69
N LYS A 28 -7.31 27.85 15.75
CA LYS A 28 -6.61 28.42 14.60
C LYS A 28 -6.17 29.84 14.96
N VAL A 29 -4.99 30.20 14.51
CA VAL A 29 -4.45 31.55 14.63
C VAL A 29 -5.26 32.47 13.71
N ASP A 30 -5.68 33.62 14.20
CA ASP A 30 -6.39 34.59 13.38
C ASP A 30 -5.43 35.24 12.37
N ASP A 31 -5.69 35.00 11.09
CA ASP A 31 -4.86 35.50 9.98
C ASP A 31 -4.97 37.02 9.79
N SER A 32 -5.95 37.70 10.42
CA SER A 32 -6.13 39.15 10.31
C SER A 32 -4.88 39.94 10.73
N GLY A 33 -4.13 39.41 11.71
CA GLY A 33 -2.89 40.00 12.22
C GLY A 33 -1.70 39.89 11.27
N LEU A 34 -1.71 38.96 10.31
CA LEU A 34 -0.60 38.75 9.37
C LEU A 34 -0.41 39.94 8.42
N SER A 35 -1.48 40.68 8.12
CA SER A 35 -1.43 41.88 7.27
C SER A 35 -0.56 43.01 7.84
N ARG A 36 -0.21 42.95 9.14
CA ARG A 36 0.61 43.95 9.84
C ARG A 36 2.10 43.59 9.85
N LEU A 37 2.46 42.40 9.35
CA LEU A 37 3.84 41.93 9.31
C LEU A 37 4.57 42.51 8.10
N ASN A 38 5.85 42.86 8.29
CA ASN A 38 6.73 43.20 7.17
C ASN A 38 7.26 41.92 6.48
N GLU A 39 8.00 42.08 5.38
CA GLU A 39 8.53 40.97 4.58
C GLU A 39 9.43 40.03 5.41
N ASP A 40 10.37 40.59 6.19
CA ASP A 40 11.27 39.80 7.04
C ASP A 40 10.53 38.96 8.09
N GLN A 41 9.42 39.49 8.63
CA GLN A 41 8.57 38.80 9.60
C GLN A 41 7.67 37.75 8.95
N MET A 42 7.31 37.95 7.68
CA MET A 42 6.49 37.02 6.90
C MET A 42 7.27 35.81 6.38
N GLN A 43 8.57 35.96 6.13
CA GLN A 43 9.43 34.90 5.61
C GLN A 43 9.23 33.51 6.27
N PRO A 44 9.26 33.36 7.61
CA PRO A 44 9.04 32.04 8.24
C PRO A 44 7.63 31.48 8.03
N VAL A 45 6.62 32.33 7.84
CA VAL A 45 5.24 31.90 7.53
C VAL A 45 5.16 31.39 6.10
N ASP A 46 5.81 32.07 5.17
CA ASP A 46 5.82 31.69 3.76
C ASP A 46 6.63 30.41 3.53
N ASP A 47 7.76 30.24 4.22
CA ASP A 47 8.52 28.98 4.22
C ASP A 47 7.65 27.79 4.72
N ALA A 48 6.89 28.00 5.79
CA ALA A 48 5.98 26.98 6.31
C ALA A 48 4.83 26.65 5.34
N ARG A 49 4.26 27.67 4.67
CA ARG A 49 3.24 27.48 3.63
C ARG A 49 3.76 26.72 2.41
N VAL A 50 5.02 26.96 2.02
CA VAL A 50 5.67 26.19 0.94
C VAL A 50 5.76 24.73 1.33
N GLU A 51 6.14 24.42 2.58
CA GLU A 51 6.20 23.05 3.06
C GLU A 51 4.81 22.39 3.15
N GLU A 52 3.80 23.12 3.61
CA GLU A 52 2.41 22.67 3.58
C GLU A 52 1.94 22.35 2.15
N GLY A 53 2.32 23.18 1.17
CA GLY A 53 2.09 22.91 -0.25
C GLY A 53 2.76 21.60 -0.72
N ARG A 54 4.04 21.41 -0.40
CA ARG A 54 4.76 20.16 -0.70
C ARG A 54 4.12 18.94 -0.06
N ALA A 55 3.62 19.07 1.16
CA ALA A 55 2.92 18.01 1.87
C ALA A 55 1.59 17.63 1.19
N ARG A 56 0.84 18.61 0.66
CA ARG A 56 -0.36 18.34 -0.17
C ARG A 56 -0.02 17.60 -1.44
N ASP A 57 1.04 18.00 -2.14
CA ASP A 57 1.49 17.31 -3.34
C ASP A 57 1.94 15.88 -3.03
N ALA A 58 2.63 15.67 -1.91
CA ALA A 58 3.02 14.34 -1.44
C ALA A 58 1.80 13.46 -1.15
N LEU A 59 0.75 14.01 -0.54
CA LEU A 59 -0.50 13.30 -0.32
C LEU A 59 -1.19 12.93 -1.64
N ALA A 60 -1.21 13.82 -2.63
CA ALA A 60 -1.77 13.53 -3.94
C ALA A 60 -1.02 12.38 -4.63
N ARG A 61 0.32 12.39 -4.60
CA ARG A 61 1.16 11.29 -5.11
C ARG A 61 0.90 9.97 -4.38
N ALA A 62 0.79 10.01 -3.05
CA ALA A 62 0.51 8.80 -2.25
C ALA A 62 -0.86 8.18 -2.60
N ARG A 63 -1.89 9.01 -2.83
CA ARG A 63 -3.21 8.55 -3.30
C ARG A 63 -3.15 7.91 -4.68
N ALA A 64 -2.37 8.50 -5.60
CA ALA A 64 -2.16 7.91 -6.93
C ALA A 64 -1.46 6.55 -6.84
N ASN A 65 -0.44 6.42 -5.98
CA ASN A 65 0.26 5.17 -5.74
C ASN A 65 -0.65 4.09 -5.14
N GLU A 66 -1.55 4.45 -4.23
CA GLU A 66 -2.55 3.51 -3.69
C GLU A 66 -3.50 3.00 -4.77
N ALA A 67 -3.99 3.89 -5.65
CA ALA A 67 -4.84 3.51 -6.77
C ALA A 67 -4.11 2.58 -7.76
N ASP A 68 -2.86 2.88 -8.10
CA ASP A 68 -2.02 2.02 -8.94
C ASP A 68 -1.79 0.64 -8.30
N ALA A 69 -1.46 0.60 -7.00
CA ALA A 69 -1.28 -0.66 -6.28
C ALA A 69 -2.54 -1.53 -6.30
N LYS A 70 -3.72 -0.91 -6.16
CA LYS A 70 -5.01 -1.60 -6.28
C LYS A 70 -5.23 -2.15 -7.69
N ALA A 71 -4.99 -1.34 -8.72
CA ALA A 71 -5.14 -1.78 -10.12
C ALA A 71 -4.22 -2.97 -10.44
N ARG A 72 -2.96 -2.95 -9.98
CA ARG A 72 -2.03 -4.07 -10.14
C ARG A 72 -2.52 -5.35 -9.44
N LEU A 73 -3.10 -5.22 -8.26
CA LEU A 73 -3.69 -6.36 -7.55
C LEU A 73 -4.87 -6.96 -8.32
N ASP A 74 -5.73 -6.12 -8.90
CA ASP A 74 -6.85 -6.57 -9.73
C ASP A 74 -6.34 -7.34 -10.96
N VAL A 75 -5.29 -6.84 -11.63
CA VAL A 75 -4.62 -7.55 -12.74
C VAL A 75 -4.06 -8.89 -12.29
N ALA A 76 -3.43 -8.99 -11.12
CA ALA A 76 -2.95 -10.28 -10.62
C ALA A 76 -4.08 -11.28 -10.36
N GLY A 77 -5.27 -10.80 -9.97
CA GLY A 77 -6.48 -11.62 -9.86
C GLY A 77 -6.92 -12.22 -11.21
N THR A 78 -6.83 -11.44 -12.29
CA THR A 78 -7.14 -11.93 -13.64
C THR A 78 -6.09 -12.91 -14.15
N GLU A 79 -4.80 -12.63 -13.93
CA GLU A 79 -3.69 -13.55 -14.27
C GLU A 79 -3.85 -14.92 -13.60
N ARG A 80 -4.20 -14.94 -12.31
CA ARG A 80 -4.49 -16.19 -11.59
C ARG A 80 -5.66 -16.94 -12.23
N SER A 81 -6.70 -16.24 -12.65
CA SER A 81 -7.86 -16.84 -13.31
C SER A 81 -7.50 -17.42 -14.68
N VAL A 82 -6.61 -16.77 -15.43
CA VAL A 82 -6.06 -17.30 -16.69
C VAL A 82 -5.25 -18.58 -16.44
N ALA A 83 -4.41 -18.62 -15.40
CA ALA A 83 -3.64 -19.82 -15.05
C ALA A 83 -4.56 -21.00 -14.66
N ASP A 84 -5.65 -20.74 -13.92
CA ASP A 84 -6.67 -21.74 -13.58
C ASP A 84 -7.39 -22.29 -14.83
N ALA A 85 -7.72 -21.43 -15.79
CA ALA A 85 -8.32 -21.84 -17.06
C ALA A 85 -7.36 -22.72 -17.89
N GLN A 86 -6.06 -22.40 -17.90
CA GLN A 86 -5.03 -23.22 -18.57
C GLN A 86 -4.91 -24.62 -17.95
N LEU A 87 -4.96 -24.71 -16.61
CA LEU A 87 -4.97 -25.99 -15.92
C LEU A 87 -6.20 -26.83 -16.31
N LYS A 88 -7.39 -26.23 -16.29
CA LYS A 88 -8.64 -26.90 -16.67
C LYS A 88 -8.60 -27.39 -18.12
N ARG A 89 -8.06 -26.59 -19.04
CA ARG A 89 -7.85 -26.99 -20.44
C ARG A 89 -6.93 -28.21 -20.54
N SER A 90 -5.79 -28.19 -19.87
CA SER A 90 -4.82 -29.31 -19.89
C SER A 90 -5.41 -30.59 -19.29
N GLN A 91 -6.23 -30.47 -18.24
CA GLN A 91 -6.97 -31.60 -17.66
C GLN A 91 -8.00 -32.18 -18.64
N ALA A 92 -8.76 -31.33 -19.33
CA ALA A 92 -9.72 -31.77 -20.34
C ALA A 92 -9.03 -32.46 -21.53
N GLU A 93 -7.87 -31.96 -21.96
CA GLU A 93 -7.05 -32.58 -23.00
C GLU A 93 -6.55 -33.96 -22.58
N ARG A 94 -6.05 -34.10 -21.35
CA ARG A 94 -5.66 -35.40 -20.80
C ARG A 94 -6.84 -36.38 -20.80
N ASP A 95 -8.02 -35.92 -20.40
CA ASP A 95 -9.20 -36.78 -20.34
C ASP A 95 -9.71 -37.17 -21.74
N LEU A 96 -9.51 -36.33 -22.76
CA LEU A 96 -9.74 -36.67 -24.16
C LEU A 96 -8.73 -37.72 -24.65
N LEU A 97 -7.43 -37.49 -24.45
CA LEU A 97 -6.37 -38.42 -24.85
C LEU A 97 -6.54 -39.82 -24.22
N LYS A 98 -7.01 -39.87 -22.97
CA LYS A 98 -7.38 -41.14 -22.31
C LYS A 98 -8.51 -41.88 -23.03
N LYS A 99 -9.54 -41.17 -23.51
CA LYS A 99 -10.66 -41.78 -24.27
C LYS A 99 -10.22 -42.27 -25.64
N GLU A 100 -9.25 -41.59 -26.25
CA GLU A 100 -8.69 -41.92 -27.56
C GLU A 100 -7.59 -42.99 -27.51
N TYR A 101 -7.25 -43.52 -26.32
CA TYR A 101 -6.14 -44.46 -26.12
C TYR A 101 -4.82 -43.93 -26.68
N ALA A 102 -4.55 -42.64 -26.44
CA ALA A 102 -3.33 -41.97 -26.88
C ALA A 102 -2.06 -42.69 -26.40
N SER A 103 -0.97 -42.48 -27.13
CA SER A 103 0.34 -43.04 -26.79
C SER A 103 0.82 -42.57 -25.42
N ARG A 104 1.74 -43.35 -24.82
CA ARG A 104 2.36 -43.01 -23.52
C ARG A 104 3.07 -41.65 -23.56
N ASP A 105 3.67 -41.29 -24.69
CA ASP A 105 4.41 -40.04 -24.85
C ASP A 105 3.47 -38.83 -24.88
N GLN A 106 2.33 -38.94 -25.56
CA GLN A 106 1.28 -37.91 -25.54
C GLN A 106 0.71 -37.70 -24.13
N MET A 107 0.48 -38.79 -23.41
CA MET A 107 0.04 -38.75 -22.01
C MET A 107 1.10 -38.11 -21.10
N ALA A 108 2.38 -38.39 -21.31
CA ALA A 108 3.46 -37.78 -20.53
C ALA A 108 3.56 -36.26 -20.76
N LYS A 109 3.39 -35.82 -22.02
CA LYS A 109 3.42 -34.39 -22.37
C LYS A 109 2.28 -33.61 -21.70
N VAL A 110 1.04 -34.10 -21.78
CA VAL A 110 -0.08 -33.41 -21.13
C VAL A 110 0.03 -33.41 -19.60
N ASP A 111 0.61 -34.46 -19.01
CA ASP A 111 0.90 -34.49 -17.57
C ASP A 111 1.97 -33.46 -17.18
N GLU A 112 2.95 -33.18 -18.05
CA GLU A 112 3.91 -32.09 -17.87
C GLU A 112 3.24 -30.71 -17.97
N ASP A 113 2.36 -30.50 -18.95
CA ASP A 113 1.58 -29.27 -19.10
C ASP A 113 0.68 -28.99 -17.88
N ILE A 114 0.09 -30.03 -17.30
CA ILE A 114 -0.67 -29.93 -16.05
C ILE A 114 0.23 -29.48 -14.90
N ARG A 115 1.42 -30.08 -14.74
CA ARG A 115 2.38 -29.69 -13.68
C ARG A 115 2.85 -28.24 -13.85
N ALA A 116 3.19 -27.86 -15.08
CA ALA A 116 3.59 -26.48 -15.40
C ALA A 116 2.45 -25.49 -15.08
N SER A 117 1.21 -25.83 -15.41
CA SER A 117 0.03 -25.01 -15.08
C SER A 117 -0.20 -24.89 -13.57
N GLN A 118 0.00 -25.95 -12.81
CA GLN A 118 -0.08 -25.90 -11.34
C GLN A 118 0.96 -24.95 -10.73
N GLN A 119 2.19 -24.97 -11.24
CA GLN A 119 3.25 -24.05 -10.78
C GLN A 119 2.97 -22.61 -11.19
N ARG A 120 2.37 -22.37 -12.36
CA ARG A 120 1.88 -21.03 -12.76
C ARG A 120 0.84 -20.49 -11.78
N ILE A 121 -0.10 -21.33 -11.34
CA ILE A 121 -1.08 -20.94 -10.30
C ILE A 121 -0.36 -20.57 -9.00
N GLN A 122 0.59 -21.40 -8.56
CA GLN A 122 1.38 -21.11 -7.35
C GLN A 122 2.14 -19.77 -7.47
N ALA A 123 2.76 -19.50 -8.61
CA ALA A 123 3.44 -18.22 -8.87
C ALA A 123 2.46 -17.05 -8.86
N ALA A 124 1.28 -17.18 -9.47
CA ALA A 124 0.24 -16.17 -9.48
C ALA A 124 -0.32 -15.89 -8.08
N ASP A 125 -0.51 -16.92 -7.25
CA ASP A 125 -0.96 -16.78 -5.87
C ASP A 125 0.07 -16.05 -5.01
N LEU A 126 1.37 -16.32 -5.19
CA LEU A 126 2.44 -15.59 -4.52
C LEU A 126 2.53 -14.13 -5.00
N LYS A 127 2.38 -13.88 -6.31
CA LYS A 127 2.32 -12.52 -6.87
C LYS A 127 1.16 -11.75 -6.26
N ARG A 128 -0.01 -12.36 -6.14
CA ARG A 128 -1.20 -11.77 -5.51
C ARG A 128 -0.94 -11.40 -4.06
N GLN A 129 -0.37 -12.31 -3.26
CA GLN A 129 0.00 -12.02 -1.86
C GLN A 129 1.00 -10.87 -1.74
N TYR A 130 2.02 -10.83 -2.62
CA TYR A 130 2.97 -9.72 -2.68
C TYR A 130 2.25 -8.40 -2.98
N LEU A 131 1.36 -8.36 -3.97
CA LEU A 131 0.63 -7.15 -4.35
C LEU A 131 -0.41 -6.73 -3.31
N GLU A 132 -1.04 -7.66 -2.60
CA GLU A 132 -1.87 -7.36 -1.42
C GLU A 132 -1.03 -6.65 -0.35
N ARG A 133 0.20 -7.11 -0.10
CA ARG A 133 1.11 -6.45 0.83
C ARG A 133 1.55 -5.08 0.32
N MET A 134 1.83 -4.93 -0.98
CA MET A 134 2.17 -3.63 -1.58
C MET A 134 1.00 -2.64 -1.50
N LEU A 135 -0.25 -3.10 -1.62
CA LEU A 135 -1.42 -2.25 -1.36
C LEU A 135 -1.44 -1.77 0.10
N GLN A 136 -1.13 -2.63 1.07
CA GLN A 136 -1.00 -2.22 2.48
C GLN A 136 0.12 -1.20 2.69
N VAL A 137 1.26 -1.35 1.98
CA VAL A 137 2.35 -0.36 1.98
C VAL A 137 1.84 0.98 1.46
N ALA A 138 1.19 1.01 0.29
CA ALA A 138 0.68 2.24 -0.30
C ALA A 138 -0.38 2.93 0.59
N GLN A 139 -1.26 2.16 1.23
CA GLN A 139 -2.20 2.67 2.23
C GLN A 139 -1.52 3.29 3.44
N ALA A 140 -0.44 2.67 3.94
CA ALA A 140 0.33 3.22 5.05
C ALA A 140 1.09 4.49 4.64
N GLU A 141 1.64 4.54 3.42
CA GLU A 141 2.26 5.74 2.86
C GLU A 141 1.26 6.89 2.68
N ASN A 142 0.02 6.60 2.27
CA ASN A 142 -1.05 7.59 2.21
C ASN A 142 -1.35 8.14 3.62
N ARG A 143 -1.50 7.28 4.64
CA ARG A 143 -1.68 7.73 6.04
C ARG A 143 -0.50 8.56 6.55
N LEU A 144 0.73 8.16 6.21
CA LEU A 144 1.93 8.93 6.54
C LEU A 144 1.89 10.32 5.89
N ALA A 145 1.55 10.41 4.59
CA ALA A 145 1.45 11.68 3.89
C ALA A 145 0.32 12.57 4.46
N GLN A 146 -0.81 11.98 4.86
CA GLN A 146 -1.88 12.70 5.57
C GLN A 146 -1.40 13.22 6.93
N SER A 147 -0.67 12.40 7.69
CA SER A 147 -0.12 12.83 8.98
C SER A 147 0.90 13.94 8.81
N HIS A 148 1.75 13.84 7.79
CA HIS A 148 2.74 14.87 7.46
C HIS A 148 2.07 16.19 7.06
N LEU A 149 0.99 16.15 6.26
CA LEU A 149 0.20 17.35 5.95
C LEU A 149 -0.36 18.00 7.22
N LYS A 150 -0.92 17.21 8.14
CA LYS A 150 -1.41 17.75 9.44
C LYS A 150 -0.28 18.39 10.26
N THR A 151 0.90 17.75 10.30
CA THR A 151 2.10 18.31 10.95
C THR A 151 2.48 19.64 10.31
N ALA A 152 2.56 19.71 8.98
CA ALA A 152 2.91 20.91 8.24
C ALA A 152 1.91 22.04 8.48
N GLU A 153 0.60 21.76 8.43
CA GLU A 153 -0.45 22.74 8.75
C GLU A 153 -0.30 23.28 10.20
N ALA A 154 -0.01 22.42 11.18
CA ALA A 154 0.22 22.86 12.55
C ALA A 154 1.50 23.67 12.71
N MET A 155 2.55 23.35 11.96
CA MET A 155 3.79 24.14 11.91
C MET A 155 3.58 25.51 11.25
N THR A 156 2.72 25.61 10.23
CA THR A 156 2.30 26.89 9.66
C THR A 156 1.62 27.75 10.73
N GLU A 157 0.69 27.18 11.52
CA GLU A 157 0.04 27.91 12.61
C GLU A 157 1.04 28.35 13.69
N GLN A 158 2.00 27.50 14.04
CA GLN A 158 3.10 27.86 14.95
C GLN A 158 3.95 29.02 14.41
N ALA A 159 4.28 28.99 13.10
CA ALA A 159 5.05 30.05 12.45
C ALA A 159 4.29 31.39 12.45
N LYS A 160 2.99 31.37 12.10
CA LYS A 160 2.11 32.54 12.18
C LYS A 160 2.10 33.16 13.58
N LEU A 161 1.91 32.33 14.61
CA LEU A 161 1.87 32.79 15.99
C LEU A 161 3.21 33.44 16.41
N ARG A 162 4.34 32.80 16.09
CA ARG A 162 5.68 33.34 16.41
C ARG A 162 5.97 34.65 15.69
N ALA A 163 5.63 34.74 14.41
CA ALA A 163 5.79 35.96 13.62
C ALA A 163 4.97 37.12 14.22
N MET A 164 3.69 36.88 14.52
CA MET A 164 2.82 37.90 15.13
C MET A 164 3.28 38.32 16.53
N ARG A 165 3.79 37.40 17.36
CA ARG A 165 4.38 37.75 18.66
C ARG A 165 5.61 38.62 18.52
N THR A 166 6.49 38.28 17.59
CA THR A 166 7.72 39.05 17.32
C THR A 166 7.39 40.47 16.84
N ALA A 167 6.31 40.62 16.10
CA ALA A 167 5.81 41.92 15.64
C ALA A 167 4.90 42.66 16.64
N ASN A 168 4.71 42.13 17.86
CA ASN A 168 3.82 42.68 18.89
C ASN A 168 2.38 42.93 18.39
N VAL A 169 1.85 42.02 17.58
CA VAL A 169 0.48 42.10 17.06
C VAL A 169 -0.49 41.64 18.17
N PRO A 170 -1.47 42.47 18.60
CA PRO A 170 -2.38 42.14 19.71
C PRO A 170 -3.14 40.81 19.54
N GLN A 171 -3.46 40.44 18.29
CA GLN A 171 -4.11 39.18 17.95
C GLN A 171 -3.30 37.94 18.36
N ALA A 172 -2.00 38.07 18.61
CA ALA A 172 -1.16 36.98 19.08
C ALA A 172 -1.36 36.63 20.57
N GLU A 173 -1.94 37.54 21.36
CA GLU A 173 -2.14 37.36 22.81
C GLU A 173 -3.30 36.42 23.12
N SER A 174 -4.30 36.36 22.24
CA SER A 174 -5.46 35.47 22.39
C SER A 174 -5.13 34.01 22.09
N ALA A 175 -4.00 33.73 21.44
CA ALA A 175 -3.58 32.40 21.04
C ALA A 175 -2.71 31.72 22.11
N ASN A 176 -3.09 30.50 22.49
CA ASN A 176 -2.36 29.68 23.45
C ASN A 176 -1.17 28.97 22.79
N ALA A 177 0.04 29.54 22.89
CA ALA A 177 1.24 28.91 22.33
C ALA A 177 1.56 27.54 22.91
N GLY A 178 1.28 27.29 24.19
CA GLY A 178 1.51 25.97 24.79
C GLY A 178 0.65 24.89 24.12
N GLU A 179 -0.58 25.24 23.75
CA GLU A 179 -1.47 24.35 22.99
C GLU A 179 -0.96 24.12 21.56
N VAL A 180 -0.51 25.18 20.87
CA VAL A 180 0.07 25.05 19.51
C VAL A 180 1.34 24.19 19.52
N ASP A 181 2.26 24.45 20.45
CA ASP A 181 3.52 23.70 20.57
C ASP A 181 3.27 22.22 20.94
N SER A 182 2.37 21.96 21.89
CA SER A 182 2.01 20.58 22.27
C SER A 182 1.35 19.82 21.12
N ARG A 183 0.52 20.49 20.32
CA ARG A 183 -0.10 19.90 19.12
C ARG A 183 0.94 19.54 18.06
N VAL A 184 1.90 20.41 17.78
CA VAL A 184 2.99 20.11 16.83
C VAL A 184 3.77 18.88 17.31
N ALA A 185 4.14 18.83 18.59
CA ALA A 185 4.84 17.68 19.17
C ALA A 185 4.02 16.37 19.07
N GLN A 186 2.72 16.43 19.35
CA GLN A 186 1.83 15.27 19.22
C GLN A 186 1.74 14.76 17.77
N LEU A 187 1.58 15.68 16.81
CA LEU A 187 1.49 15.34 15.38
C LEU A 187 2.81 14.76 14.85
N GLN A 188 3.95 15.32 15.26
CA GLN A 188 5.27 14.77 14.92
C GLN A 188 5.46 13.35 15.47
N SER A 189 5.03 13.09 16.71
CA SER A 189 5.06 11.73 17.28
C SER A 189 4.16 10.77 16.49
N SER A 190 2.95 11.19 16.11
CA SER A 190 2.05 10.38 15.29
C SER A 190 2.63 10.10 13.91
N GLU A 191 3.24 11.10 13.27
CA GLU A 191 3.89 10.95 11.97
C GLU A 191 5.05 9.96 12.04
N ALA A 192 5.86 10.00 13.10
CA ALA A 192 6.95 9.06 13.32
C ALA A 192 6.45 7.62 13.46
N GLN A 193 5.31 7.41 14.12
CA GLN A 193 4.67 6.09 14.23
C GLN A 193 4.20 5.55 12.87
N GLU A 194 3.54 6.39 12.06
CA GLU A 194 3.13 6.00 10.71
C GLU A 194 4.34 5.73 9.79
N ARG A 195 5.43 6.49 9.96
CA ARG A 195 6.68 6.26 9.22
C ARG A 195 7.28 4.89 9.54
N LYS A 196 7.32 4.53 10.82
CA LYS A 196 7.77 3.20 11.26
C LYS A 196 6.88 2.11 10.67
N ARG A 197 5.55 2.26 10.75
CA ARG A 197 4.59 1.28 10.20
C ARG A 197 4.79 1.07 8.70
N ALA A 198 4.96 2.14 7.93
CA ALA A 198 5.22 2.05 6.50
C ALA A 198 6.56 1.32 6.22
N ALA A 199 7.61 1.58 7.00
CA ALA A 199 8.89 0.89 6.87
C ALA A 199 8.78 -0.62 7.17
N ASP A 200 8.10 -0.99 8.26
CA ASP A 200 7.89 -2.39 8.65
C ASP A 200 7.11 -3.15 7.56
N LEU A 201 6.08 -2.54 6.99
CA LEU A 201 5.32 -3.13 5.88
C LEU A 201 6.18 -3.31 4.63
N ARG A 202 7.01 -2.32 4.27
CA ARG A 202 7.94 -2.44 3.13
C ARG A 202 8.93 -3.59 3.33
N ALA A 203 9.51 -3.72 4.52
CA ALA A 203 10.40 -4.82 4.84
C ALA A 203 9.70 -6.17 4.63
N SER A 204 8.48 -6.33 5.13
CA SER A 204 7.71 -7.57 4.96
C SER A 204 7.30 -7.88 3.51
N ALA A 205 7.21 -6.87 2.64
CA ALA A 205 6.90 -7.06 1.22
C ALA A 205 8.06 -7.66 0.43
N VAL A 206 9.31 -7.36 0.83
CA VAL A 206 10.53 -7.87 0.18
C VAL A 206 10.59 -9.40 0.26
N ASP A 207 10.24 -10.00 1.40
CA ASP A 207 10.24 -11.46 1.55
C ASP A 207 9.25 -12.15 0.61
N LEU A 208 8.06 -11.57 0.43
CA LEU A 208 7.05 -12.08 -0.50
C LEU A 208 7.49 -11.90 -1.95
N TYR A 209 8.13 -10.77 -2.27
CA TYR A 209 8.70 -10.52 -3.59
C TYR A 209 9.74 -11.58 -3.96
N ASN A 210 10.70 -11.86 -3.07
CA ASN A 210 11.75 -12.84 -3.31
C ASN A 210 11.18 -14.25 -3.55
N LYS A 211 10.21 -14.69 -2.73
CA LYS A 211 9.53 -15.98 -2.90
C LYS A 211 8.76 -16.08 -4.22
N TRP A 212 8.09 -15.00 -4.60
CA TRP A 212 7.40 -14.91 -5.90
C TRP A 212 8.41 -15.00 -7.05
N GLN A 213 9.47 -14.19 -7.04
CA GLN A 213 10.49 -14.19 -8.11
C GLN A 213 11.17 -15.56 -8.28
N GLU A 214 11.51 -16.23 -7.19
CA GLU A 214 12.08 -17.58 -7.25
C GLU A 214 11.11 -18.57 -7.91
N THR A 215 9.83 -18.51 -7.55
CA THR A 215 8.82 -19.40 -8.13
C THR A 215 8.52 -19.06 -9.60
N ASP A 216 8.42 -17.77 -9.93
CA ASP A 216 8.20 -17.30 -11.29
C ASP A 216 9.35 -17.68 -12.22
N SER A 217 10.60 -17.57 -11.76
CA SER A 217 11.78 -18.00 -12.52
C SER A 217 11.75 -19.49 -12.85
N ARG A 218 11.39 -20.36 -11.88
CA ARG A 218 11.21 -21.80 -12.09
C ARG A 218 10.13 -22.09 -13.13
N VAL A 219 9.00 -21.38 -13.08
CA VAL A 219 7.92 -21.51 -14.06
C VAL A 219 8.38 -21.13 -15.47
N ARG A 220 9.15 -20.05 -15.62
CA ARG A 220 9.67 -19.61 -16.93
C ARG A 220 10.65 -20.61 -17.55
N LEU A 221 11.44 -21.29 -16.72
CA LEU A 221 12.35 -22.33 -17.19
C LEU A 221 11.60 -23.55 -17.74
N LEU A 222 10.44 -23.88 -17.17
CA LEU A 222 9.58 -24.97 -17.63
C LEU A 222 8.76 -24.59 -18.86
N ALA A 223 8.43 -23.30 -19.00
CA ALA A 223 7.66 -22.79 -20.12
C ALA A 223 8.50 -22.52 -21.38
N ARG A 224 9.79 -22.91 -21.43
CA ARG A 224 10.63 -22.66 -22.60
C ARG A 224 10.00 -23.34 -23.83
N PRO A 225 9.53 -22.58 -24.83
CA PRO A 225 9.09 -23.20 -26.08
C PRO A 225 10.30 -23.88 -26.70
N GLU A 226 10.11 -25.10 -27.22
CA GLU A 226 11.06 -25.69 -28.17
C GLU A 226 11.41 -24.62 -29.20
N SER A 227 12.71 -24.41 -29.41
CA SER A 227 13.25 -23.38 -30.28
C SER A 227 12.42 -23.26 -31.57
N LEU A 228 11.79 -22.10 -31.78
CA LEU A 228 11.20 -21.80 -33.08
C LEU A 228 12.28 -22.06 -34.15
N PRO A 229 12.01 -22.86 -35.19
CA PRO A 229 12.99 -23.14 -36.22
C PRO A 229 13.42 -21.80 -36.83
N VAL A 230 14.70 -21.46 -36.65
CA VAL A 230 15.30 -20.29 -37.28
C VAL A 230 15.25 -20.55 -38.79
N PRO A 231 14.58 -19.71 -39.60
CA PRO A 231 14.58 -19.89 -41.05
C PRO A 231 16.02 -19.85 -41.55
N ALA A 232 16.39 -20.80 -42.41
CA ALA A 232 17.73 -20.89 -42.98
C ALA A 232 18.11 -19.55 -43.65
N PRO A 233 19.35 -19.07 -43.51
CA PRO A 233 19.77 -17.83 -44.13
C PRO A 233 19.59 -17.94 -45.64
N THR A 234 18.80 -17.04 -46.20
CA THR A 234 18.57 -16.95 -47.65
C THR A 234 19.91 -16.62 -48.31
N GLU A 235 20.49 -17.58 -49.03
CA GLU A 235 21.65 -17.32 -49.87
C GLU A 235 21.26 -16.27 -50.93
N GLN A 236 21.81 -15.07 -50.81
CA GLN A 236 21.72 -14.05 -51.85
C GLN A 236 22.64 -14.48 -52.98
N ARG A 237 22.05 -14.80 -54.14
CA ARG A 237 22.77 -14.94 -55.42
C ARG A 237 23.10 -13.58 -56.01
#